data_AF-A0A401Q5T7-F1
#
_entry.id   AF-A0A401Q5T7-F1
#
_cell.length_a   1.000
_cell.length_b   1.000
_cell.length_c   1.000
_cell.angle_alpha   90.00
_cell.angle_beta   90.00
_cell.angle_gamma   90.00
#
_symmetry.space_group_name_H-M   'P 1'
#
loop_
_entity.id
_entity.type
_entity.pdbx_description
1 polymer ?
#
loop_
_entity_poly.entity_id
_entity_poly.type
_entity_poly.pdbx_seq_one_letter_code
_entity_poly.pdbx_strand_id
1 'polypeptide(L)' 'MLVELKNGETYNGHLVSCDNWMNINLREVICTSR' A
#
# COMPACT_ATOMS: atom_id res chain seq x y z
N MET A 1 2.94 -1.93 6.93
CA MET A 1 3.69 -1.29 5.84
C MET A 1 2.88 -0.10 5.39
N LEU A 2 3.49 1.08 5.37
CA LEU A 2 2.87 2.30 4.87
C LEU A 2 3.36 2.54 3.44
N VAL A 3 2.42 2.70 2.51
CA VAL A 3 2.66 2.99 1.10
C VAL A 3 1.99 4.31 0.78
N GLU A 4 2.78 5.29 0.32
CA GLU A 4 2.28 6.56 -0.17
C GLU A 4 2.34 6.56 -1.70
N LEU A 5 1.19 6.80 -2.33
CA LEU A 5 1.08 6.90 -3.78
C LEU A 5 1.43 8.32 -4.24
N LYS A 6 1.79 8.47 -5.52
CA LYS A 6 2.15 9.78 -6.10
C LYS A 6 1.02 10.82 -6.04
N ASN A 7 -0.23 10.39 -5.91
CA ASN A 7 -1.39 11.27 -5.73
C ASN A 7 -1.56 11.73 -4.26
N GLY A 8 -0.72 11.28 -3.34
CA GLY A 8 -0.76 11.61 -1.91
C GLY A 8 -1.68 10.72 -1.08
N GLU A 9 -2.34 9.72 -1.68
CA GLU A 9 -3.08 8.71 -0.93
C GLU A 9 -2.14 7.80 -0.17
N THR A 10 -2.53 7.39 1.04
CA THR A 10 -1.73 6.47 1.85
C THR A 10 -2.50 5.19 2.15
N TYR A 11 -1.81 4.06 1.99
CA TYR A 11 -2.30 2.72 2.28
C TYR A 11 -1.43 2.12 3.38
N ASN A 12 -2.03 1.81 4.53
CA ASN A 12 -1.34 1.14 5.63
C ASN A 12 -1.95 -0.25 5.85
N GLY A 13 -1.13 -1.29 5.77
CA GLY A 13 -1.58 -2.66 5.99
C GLY A 13 -0.45 -3.67 6.14
N HIS A 14 -0.80 -4.95 6.28
CA HIS A 14 0.18 -6.03 6.34
C HIS A 14 0.57 -6.48 4.92
N LEU A 15 1.86 -6.48 4.63
CA LEU A 15 2.39 -6.95 3.34
C LEU A 15 2.17 -8.45 3.19
N VAL A 16 1.50 -8.86 2.12
CA VAL A 16 1.28 -10.27 1.75
C VAL A 16 2.30 -10.70 0.71
N SER A 17 2.47 -9.92 -0.36
CA SER A 17 3.48 -10.17 -1.39
C SER A 17 3.87 -8.90 -2.14
N CYS A 18 5.06 -8.93 -2.73
CA CYS A 18 5.60 -7.91 -3.61
C CYS A 18 6.36 -8.61 -4.74
N ASP A 19 6.14 -8.21 -5.98
CA ASP A 19 6.92 -8.72 -7.13
C ASP A 19 8.10 -7.79 -7.48
N ASN A 20 8.90 -8.17 -8.47
CA ASN A 20 10.07 -7.41 -8.92
C ASN A 20 9.72 -6.06 -9.57
N TRP A 21 8.44 -5.80 -9.87
CA TRP A 21 7.95 -4.52 -10.39
C TRP A 21 7.35 -3.63 -9.31
N MET A 22 7.40 -4.05 -8.04
CA MET A 22 6.78 -3.39 -6.90
C MET A 22 5.24 -3.35 -6.97
N ASN A 23 4.60 -4.33 -7.62
CA ASN A 23 3.17 -4.56 -7.37
C ASN A 23 3.01 -5.17 -5.98
N ILE A 24 2.20 -4.54 -5.13
CA ILE A 24 2.08 -4.89 -3.72
C ILE A 24 0.67 -5.43 -3.44
N ASN A 25 0.60 -6.58 -2.79
CA ASN A 25 -0.63 -7.09 -2.17
C ASN A 25 -0.59 -6.83 -0.66
N LEU A 26 -1.57 -6.09 -0.15
CA LEU A 26 -1.73 -5.81 1.28
C LEU A 26 -3.03 -6.45 1.82
N ARG A 27 -3.01 -6.84 3.10
CA ARG A 27 -4.20 -7.25 3.87
C ARG A 27 -4.44 -6.30 5.04
N GLU A 28 -5.69 -6.26 5.53
CA GLU A 28 -6.10 -5.42 6.66
C GLU A 28 -5.74 -3.95 6.44
N VAL A 29 -6.11 -3.44 5.26
CA VAL A 29 -5.65 -2.15 4.74
C VAL A 29 -6.55 -1.02 5.25
N ILE A 30 -5.91 0.02 5.78
CA ILE A 30 -6.52 1.33 6.05
C ILE A 30 -6.07 2.27 4.94
N CYS A 31 -7.02 2.84 4.20
CA CYS A 31 -6.78 3.87 3.20
C CYS A 31 -7.08 5.25 3.80
N THR A 32 -6.16 6.19 3.62
CA THR A 32 -6.41 7.61 3.87
C THR A 32 -6.25 8.36 2.54
N SER A 33 -7.38 8.87 2.04
CA SER A 33 -7.44 9.71 0.84
C SER A 33 -7.59 11.18 1.25
N ARG A 34 -7.01 12.08 0.46
CA ARG A 34 -6.98 13.53 0.73
C ARG A 34 -8.12 14.26 0.05
#